data_AF-A0AA88VW47-F1
#
_entry.id   AF-A0AA88VW47-F1
#
_cell.length_a   1.000
_cell.length_b   1.000
_cell.length_c   1.000
_cell.angle_alpha   90.00
_cell.angle_beta   90.00
_cell.angle_gamma   90.00
#
_symmetry.space_group_name_H-M   'P 1'
#
loop_
_entity.id
_entity.type
_entity.pdbx_description
1 polymer ?
#
loop_
_entity_poly.entity_id
_entity_poly.type
_entity_poly.pdbx_seq_one_letter_code
_entity_poly.pdbx_strand_id
1 'polypeptide(L)'
;MNQEMTAGASKSSATAAKKHSKKPKYRLASEIQQELLEGSLKLKAAFGELSKAGRRLEDSRFTQQELPAWKPILTPAWVIAAFVLIGITFIPIGLASLFASERVVEIVDRYDDGCFFLNTNQSLLLDYIRNPKSNKTCTRRLTSLLFSVLSNLTTLIFQVPKKMRSPIYIYYQLGNFYQNHRRYVKSRSDKQLRSRKGEDEIKDCQPIAKSGEKPIVPCGLIAWSLFNDTYAFSLKNKALTVDKKDIAWKSDKEHKFGSDVYPKNFQSDGLIGGGKLNHSIPLSEQEDLMVWMRTAALPTFRKLYGKITVDLEANETITVVIQNNYNTYEFGGEKKLVLSTTSWIGGKNNFLGIAYLCVGGICLFLAINFILMYIFRPRGFYADAEEEEKDEEDY
;
A
#
# COMPACT_ATOMS: atom_id res chain seq x y z
N MET A 1 -69.50 -18.46 102.33
CA MET A 1 -70.27 -17.50 101.51
C MET A 1 -69.47 -17.19 100.25
N ASN A 2 -69.67 -17.75 99.08
CA ASN A 2 -70.31 -19.00 98.62
C ASN A 2 -69.66 -19.31 97.26
N GLN A 3 -69.16 -20.50 96.93
CA GLN A 3 -68.56 -21.63 97.66
C GLN A 3 -67.88 -22.49 96.54
N GLU A 4 -66.55 -22.72 96.57
CA GLU A 4 -65.88 -24.00 96.92
C GLU A 4 -65.62 -24.91 95.69
N MET A 5 -64.60 -25.78 95.59
CA MET A 5 -63.37 -26.12 96.34
C MET A 5 -62.55 -27.05 95.39
N THR A 6 -61.32 -26.70 95.02
CA THR A 6 -60.00 -27.09 95.58
C THR A 6 -59.54 -28.56 95.45
N ALA A 7 -58.31 -28.65 94.90
CA ALA A 7 -57.16 -29.44 95.35
C ALA A 7 -57.13 -30.97 95.24
N GLY A 8 -55.91 -31.49 95.00
CA GLY A 8 -55.46 -32.76 95.61
C GLY A 8 -54.86 -33.83 94.70
N ALA A 9 -53.53 -33.83 94.60
CA ALA A 9 -52.61 -34.94 94.91
C ALA A 9 -52.90 -36.43 94.54
N SER A 10 -51.84 -37.04 93.97
CA SER A 10 -51.14 -38.26 94.47
C SER A 10 -51.39 -39.67 93.90
N LYS A 11 -50.24 -40.36 93.70
CA LYS A 11 -49.89 -41.78 94.01
C LYS A 11 -50.35 -42.89 93.05
N SER A 12 -49.42 -43.69 92.50
CA SER A 12 -48.82 -44.95 93.03
C SER A 12 -49.81 -46.13 92.92
N SER A 13 -49.49 -47.40 92.70
CA SER A 13 -48.29 -48.23 92.82
C SER A 13 -48.63 -49.60 92.20
N ALA A 14 -47.62 -50.46 92.11
CA ALA A 14 -47.69 -51.91 92.29
C ALA A 14 -48.12 -52.80 91.10
N THR A 15 -47.53 -53.97 90.82
CA THR A 15 -46.24 -54.62 91.12
C THR A 15 -46.20 -55.89 90.25
N ALA A 16 -44.98 -56.34 89.88
CA ALA A 16 -44.58 -57.75 89.73
C ALA A 16 -45.12 -58.61 88.55
N ALA A 17 -44.26 -58.69 87.52
CA ALA A 17 -43.60 -59.90 87.00
C ALA A 17 -44.40 -61.18 86.67
N LYS A 18 -44.38 -61.57 85.37
CA LYS A 18 -43.73 -62.83 84.91
C LYS A 18 -43.78 -63.05 83.39
N LYS A 19 -42.62 -63.51 82.88
CA LYS A 19 -42.35 -64.51 81.83
C LYS A 19 -42.90 -64.37 80.39
N HIS A 20 -41.93 -64.22 79.48
CA HIS A 20 -41.72 -64.92 78.20
C HIS A 20 -42.86 -65.73 77.55
N SER A 21 -43.15 -65.40 76.29
CA SER A 21 -43.23 -66.37 75.18
C SER A 21 -43.08 -65.67 73.81
N LYS A 22 -42.31 -66.27 72.89
CA LYS A 22 -41.88 -65.74 71.57
C LYS A 22 -42.94 -65.97 70.46
N LYS A 23 -43.02 -65.07 69.46
CA LYS A 23 -43.16 -65.29 67.97
C LYS A 23 -43.61 -63.99 67.23
N PRO A 24 -43.40 -63.82 65.91
CA PRO A 24 -42.15 -63.86 65.14
C PRO A 24 -41.92 -62.57 64.26
N LYS A 25 -40.68 -62.40 63.79
CA LYS A 25 -40.03 -61.18 63.26
C LYS A 25 -40.21 -60.88 61.74
N TYR A 26 -41.18 -61.47 61.04
CA TYR A 26 -41.11 -61.59 59.57
C TYR A 26 -42.00 -60.67 58.70
N ARG A 27 -42.75 -59.71 59.25
CA ARG A 27 -43.67 -58.88 58.43
C ARG A 27 -43.11 -57.51 58.00
N LEU A 28 -42.16 -56.95 58.76
CA LEU A 28 -41.68 -55.57 58.54
C LEU A 28 -40.62 -55.47 57.41
N ALA A 29 -39.93 -56.57 57.10
CA ALA A 29 -38.87 -56.57 56.10
C ALA A 29 -39.39 -56.57 54.64
N SER A 30 -40.59 -57.11 54.40
CA SER A 30 -41.15 -57.21 53.04
C SER A 30 -41.69 -55.87 52.51
N GLU A 31 -42.28 -55.04 53.38
CA GLU A 31 -42.82 -53.73 52.97
C GLU A 31 -41.71 -52.74 52.62
N ILE A 32 -40.63 -52.71 53.41
CA ILE A 32 -39.45 -51.87 53.13
C ILE A 32 -38.79 -52.28 51.81
N GLN A 33 -38.71 -53.58 51.53
CA GLN A 33 -38.14 -54.09 50.28
C GLN A 33 -38.98 -53.68 49.06
N GLN A 34 -40.30 -53.58 49.23
CA GLN A 34 -41.24 -53.23 48.15
C GLN A 34 -41.18 -51.73 47.82
N GLU A 35 -41.09 -50.85 48.83
CA GLU A 35 -40.89 -49.41 48.62
C GLU A 35 -39.53 -49.07 48.00
N LEU A 36 -38.46 -49.79 48.39
CA LEU A 36 -37.13 -49.65 47.78
C LEU A 36 -37.12 -50.07 46.31
N LEU A 37 -37.88 -51.10 45.95
CA LEU A 37 -38.00 -51.56 44.57
C LEU A 37 -38.77 -50.55 43.70
N GLU A 38 -39.87 -50.00 44.20
CA GLU A 38 -40.62 -48.94 43.51
C GLU A 38 -39.80 -47.66 43.36
N GLY A 39 -39.06 -47.26 44.41
CA GLY A 39 -38.14 -46.13 44.36
C GLY A 39 -37.05 -46.32 43.31
N SER A 40 -36.46 -47.52 43.23
CA SER A 40 -35.48 -47.88 42.21
C SER A 40 -36.06 -47.84 40.79
N LEU A 41 -37.30 -48.30 40.60
CA LEU A 41 -37.98 -48.29 39.31
C LEU A 41 -38.30 -46.87 38.83
N LYS A 42 -38.77 -46.01 39.74
CA LYS A 42 -39.01 -44.58 39.45
C LYS A 42 -37.70 -43.84 39.15
N LEU A 43 -36.63 -44.15 39.88
CA LEU A 43 -35.30 -43.59 39.62
C LEU A 43 -34.76 -44.02 38.25
N LYS A 44 -34.91 -45.30 37.88
CA LYS A 44 -34.54 -45.82 36.56
C LYS A 44 -35.36 -45.20 35.42
N ALA A 45 -36.66 -44.99 35.63
CA ALA A 45 -37.52 -44.31 34.67
C ALA A 45 -37.10 -42.84 34.49
N ALA A 46 -36.83 -42.12 35.57
CA ALA A 46 -36.34 -40.74 35.53
C ALA A 46 -34.96 -40.64 34.87
N PHE A 47 -34.05 -41.60 35.11
CA PHE A 47 -32.75 -41.67 34.44
C PHE A 47 -32.87 -41.96 32.94
N GLY A 48 -33.85 -42.80 32.55
CA GLY A 48 -34.17 -43.08 31.15
C GLY A 48 -34.70 -41.86 30.40
N GLU A 49 -35.50 -41.02 31.07
CA GLU A 49 -36.00 -39.76 30.49
C GLU A 49 -34.90 -38.68 30.40
N LEU A 50 -34.05 -38.54 31.42
CA LEU A 50 -32.89 -37.64 31.40
C LEU A 50 -31.85 -38.04 30.34
N SER A 51 -31.67 -39.33 30.09
CA SER A 51 -30.78 -39.84 29.03
C SER A 51 -31.29 -39.49 27.63
N LYS A 52 -32.61 -39.42 27.42
CA LYS A 52 -33.21 -38.98 26.15
C LYS A 52 -33.17 -37.46 25.94
N ALA A 53 -32.96 -36.68 27.00
CA ALA A 53 -32.87 -35.22 26.97
C ALA A 53 -31.45 -34.68 26.71
N GLY A 54 -30.49 -35.53 26.33
CA GLY A 54 -29.19 -35.09 25.82
C GLY A 54 -29.33 -34.45 24.46
N ARG A 55 -29.14 -33.12 24.37
CA ARG A 55 -29.11 -32.37 23.09
C ARG A 55 -27.98 -32.91 22.21
N ARG A 56 -28.29 -33.84 21.31
CA ARG A 56 -27.35 -34.31 20.27
C ARG A 56 -27.04 -33.10 19.38
N LEU A 57 -25.75 -32.76 19.29
CA LEU A 57 -25.28 -31.71 18.39
C LEU A 57 -25.69 -32.06 16.96
N GLU A 58 -26.02 -31.05 16.18
CA GLU A 58 -26.47 -31.19 14.79
C GLU A 58 -25.43 -32.00 14.00
N ASP A 59 -25.86 -33.09 13.36
CA ASP A 59 -25.02 -34.09 12.73
C ASP A 59 -24.70 -33.64 11.30
N SER A 60 -23.64 -32.83 11.16
CA SER A 60 -23.18 -32.29 9.88
C SER A 60 -21.68 -32.48 9.72
N ARG A 61 -21.20 -32.64 8.49
CA ARG A 61 -19.76 -32.74 8.20
C ARG A 61 -18.95 -31.53 8.71
N PHE A 62 -19.59 -30.37 8.86
CA PHE A 62 -18.96 -29.19 9.44
C PHE A 62 -18.81 -29.31 10.96
N THR A 63 -19.88 -29.72 11.66
CA THR A 63 -19.88 -29.90 13.13
C THR A 63 -19.02 -31.08 13.58
N GLN A 64 -18.85 -32.09 12.73
CA GLN A 64 -17.96 -33.24 12.93
C GLN A 64 -16.52 -33.01 12.45
N GLN A 65 -16.24 -31.86 11.82
CA GLN A 65 -14.92 -31.54 11.25
C GLN A 65 -14.45 -32.53 10.17
N GLU A 66 -15.38 -33.17 9.46
CA GLU A 66 -15.15 -34.13 8.36
C GLU A 66 -15.26 -33.47 6.98
N LEU A 67 -15.04 -32.16 6.89
CA LEU A 67 -14.98 -31.49 5.61
C LEU A 67 -13.79 -32.01 4.79
N PRO A 68 -13.94 -32.14 3.45
CA PRO A 68 -12.83 -32.52 2.59
C PRO A 68 -11.71 -31.49 2.76
N ALA A 69 -10.58 -31.94 3.27
CA ALA A 69 -9.41 -31.11 3.52
C ALA A 69 -8.21 -31.67 2.76
N TRP A 70 -7.41 -30.78 2.17
CA TRP A 70 -6.11 -31.12 1.64
C TRP A 70 -5.04 -30.80 2.68
N LYS A 71 -4.24 -31.81 3.06
CA LYS A 71 -3.16 -31.69 4.03
C LYS A 71 -1.83 -31.91 3.30
N PRO A 72 -1.22 -30.87 2.70
CA PRO A 72 0.05 -31.01 2.00
C PRO A 72 1.17 -31.32 2.99
N ILE A 73 1.70 -32.54 2.93
CA ILE A 73 2.89 -32.93 3.70
C ILE A 73 4.11 -32.49 2.90
N LEU A 74 4.89 -31.57 3.47
CA LEU A 74 6.10 -31.04 2.83
C LEU A 74 7.25 -32.04 2.96
N THR A 75 7.36 -32.95 2.00
CA THR A 75 8.53 -33.84 1.92
C THR A 75 9.75 -33.08 1.40
N PRO A 76 10.98 -33.48 1.77
CA PRO A 76 12.20 -32.83 1.29
C PRO A 76 12.28 -32.72 -0.23
N ALA A 77 11.83 -33.75 -0.95
CA ALA A 77 11.80 -33.76 -2.42
C ALA A 77 10.89 -32.66 -2.98
N TRP A 78 9.67 -32.49 -2.43
CA TRP A 78 8.75 -31.43 -2.84
C TRP A 78 9.31 -30.04 -2.55
N VAL A 79 9.92 -29.87 -1.37
CA VAL A 79 10.52 -28.59 -0.97
C VAL A 79 11.71 -28.22 -1.87
N ILE A 80 12.63 -29.15 -2.12
CA ILE A 80 13.77 -28.96 -3.02
C ILE A 80 13.28 -28.63 -4.43
N ALA A 81 12.33 -29.40 -4.96
CA ALA A 81 11.77 -29.16 -6.30
C ALA A 81 11.13 -27.76 -6.41
N ALA A 82 10.38 -27.33 -5.39
CA ALA A 82 9.78 -25.99 -5.36
C ALA A 82 10.85 -24.89 -5.35
N PHE A 83 11.88 -25.00 -4.51
CA PHE A 83 12.96 -24.00 -4.47
C PHE A 83 13.77 -23.95 -5.77
N VAL A 84 14.07 -25.11 -6.38
CA VAL A 84 14.74 -25.18 -7.68
C VAL A 84 13.88 -24.52 -8.77
N LEU A 85 12.58 -24.81 -8.80
CA LEU A 85 11.64 -24.22 -9.76
C LEU A 85 11.58 -22.69 -9.62
N ILE A 86 11.46 -22.18 -8.40
CA ILE A 86 11.46 -20.73 -8.14
C ILE A 86 12.80 -20.12 -8.58
N GLY A 87 13.93 -20.75 -8.23
CA GLY A 87 15.25 -20.27 -8.64
C GLY A 87 15.43 -20.20 -10.16
N ILE A 88 15.12 -21.29 -10.87
CA ILE A 88 15.25 -21.39 -12.33
C ILE A 88 14.31 -20.43 -13.06
N THR A 89 13.15 -20.10 -12.49
CA THR A 89 12.21 -19.14 -13.10
C THR A 89 12.56 -17.69 -12.79
N PHE A 90 12.93 -17.39 -11.55
CA PHE A 90 13.17 -16.01 -11.09
C PHE A 90 14.49 -15.44 -11.63
N ILE A 91 15.53 -16.26 -11.78
CA ILE A 91 16.84 -15.77 -12.26
C ILE A 91 16.75 -15.23 -13.70
N PRO A 92 16.18 -15.94 -14.70
CA PRO A 92 15.99 -15.42 -16.05
C PRO A 92 15.12 -14.16 -16.08
N ILE A 93 14.04 -14.10 -15.30
CA ILE A 93 13.18 -12.92 -15.18
C ILE A 93 13.96 -11.73 -14.61
N GLY A 94 14.78 -11.98 -13.59
CA GLY A 94 15.65 -10.98 -12.96
C GLY A 94 16.69 -10.44 -13.93
N LEU A 95 17.39 -11.32 -14.66
CA LEU A 95 18.36 -10.95 -15.69
C LEU A 95 17.71 -10.13 -16.81
N ALA A 96 16.57 -10.59 -17.34
CA ALA A 96 15.85 -9.89 -18.40
C ALA A 96 15.36 -8.50 -17.95
N SER A 97 14.85 -8.38 -16.73
CA SER A 97 14.39 -7.12 -16.14
C SER A 97 15.55 -6.14 -15.89
N LEU A 98 16.67 -6.65 -15.36
CA LEU A 98 17.87 -5.83 -15.11
C LEU A 98 18.45 -5.30 -16.43
N PHE A 99 18.55 -6.18 -17.43
CA PHE A 99 19.03 -5.80 -18.76
C PHE A 99 18.12 -4.76 -19.44
N ALA A 100 16.80 -4.90 -19.30
CA ALA A 100 15.85 -3.91 -19.79
C ALA A 100 16.03 -2.55 -19.12
N SER A 101 16.27 -2.53 -17.80
CA SER A 101 16.52 -1.32 -17.03
C SER A 101 17.86 -0.65 -17.41
N GLU A 102 18.94 -1.41 -17.60
CA GLU A 102 20.25 -0.86 -17.96
C GLU A 102 20.32 -0.26 -19.37
N ARG A 103 19.42 -0.68 -20.27
CA ARG A 103 19.27 -0.07 -21.60
C ARG A 103 18.61 1.31 -21.55
N VAL A 104 17.93 1.65 -20.45
CA VAL A 104 17.33 2.97 -20.28
C VAL A 104 18.41 4.00 -20.02
N VAL A 105 18.42 5.05 -20.85
CA VAL A 105 19.35 6.18 -20.72
C VAL A 105 18.61 7.30 -20.01
N GLU A 106 19.16 7.78 -18.91
CA GLU A 106 18.63 8.93 -18.17
C GLU A 106 19.67 10.03 -18.06
N ILE A 107 19.24 11.27 -18.30
CA ILE A 107 20.00 12.49 -18.08
C ILE A 107 19.23 13.28 -17.02
N VAL A 108 19.87 13.60 -15.90
CA VAL A 108 19.24 14.29 -14.76
C VAL A 108 20.05 15.54 -14.44
N ASP A 109 19.49 16.71 -14.67
CA ASP A 109 20.11 18.00 -14.35
C ASP A 109 19.32 18.69 -13.24
N ARG A 110 19.97 18.92 -12.08
CA ARG A 110 19.43 19.78 -11.03
C ARG A 110 19.66 21.24 -11.44
N TYR A 111 18.59 22.03 -11.46
CA TYR A 111 18.66 23.41 -11.94
C TYR A 111 18.17 24.45 -10.94
N ASP A 112 17.56 24.06 -9.81
CA ASP A 112 17.17 25.01 -8.78
C ASP A 112 18.37 25.78 -8.19
N ASP A 113 19.51 25.11 -8.03
CA ASP A 113 20.78 25.69 -7.57
C ASP A 113 21.57 26.34 -8.71
N GLY A 114 21.62 25.69 -9.87
CA GLY A 114 22.42 26.13 -11.02
C GLY A 114 21.84 27.32 -11.80
N CYS A 115 20.60 27.70 -11.56
CA CYS A 115 19.93 28.83 -12.22
C CYS A 115 19.97 30.13 -11.40
N PHE A 116 20.58 30.11 -10.22
CA PHE A 116 20.72 31.28 -9.36
C PHE A 116 22.20 31.62 -9.17
N PHE A 117 22.63 32.75 -9.75
CA PHE A 117 24.03 33.19 -9.75
C PHE A 117 24.42 34.10 -8.56
N LEU A 118 23.51 34.36 -7.62
CA LEU A 118 23.80 35.25 -6.50
C LEU A 118 24.31 34.45 -5.31
N ASN A 119 25.58 34.66 -5.00
CA ASN A 119 26.24 34.02 -3.88
C ASN A 119 25.54 34.45 -2.56
N THR A 120 25.17 33.45 -1.77
CA THR A 120 25.06 33.44 -0.28
C THR A 120 23.80 33.89 0.48
N ASN A 121 22.76 34.54 -0.08
CA ASN A 121 21.60 34.95 0.75
C ASN A 121 20.24 34.34 0.30
N GLN A 122 19.61 33.57 1.19
CA GLN A 122 18.29 32.95 0.98
C GLN A 122 17.15 33.98 0.83
N SER A 123 17.26 35.13 1.51
CA SER A 123 16.27 36.23 1.37
C SER A 123 16.22 36.80 -0.04
N LEU A 124 17.39 37.09 -0.64
CA LEU A 124 17.49 37.59 -2.01
C LEU A 124 16.94 36.59 -3.03
N LEU A 125 17.11 35.30 -2.77
CA LEU A 125 16.55 34.23 -3.61
C LEU A 125 15.02 34.22 -3.57
N LEU A 126 14.43 34.40 -2.38
CA LEU A 126 12.99 34.49 -2.21
C LEU A 126 12.41 35.76 -2.86
N ASP A 127 13.11 36.89 -2.76
CA ASP A 127 12.69 38.13 -3.42
C ASP A 127 12.77 38.01 -4.94
N TYR A 128 13.83 37.37 -5.46
CA TYR A 128 14.01 37.11 -6.88
C TYR A 128 12.91 36.22 -7.46
N ILE A 129 12.60 35.09 -6.80
CA ILE A 129 11.61 34.12 -7.30
C ILE A 129 10.18 34.66 -7.21
N ARG A 130 9.87 35.44 -6.15
CA ARG A 130 8.53 36.03 -5.95
C ARG A 130 8.28 37.23 -6.86
N ASN A 131 9.32 37.95 -7.27
CA ASN A 131 9.16 39.12 -8.15
C ASN A 131 8.69 38.68 -9.55
N PRO A 132 7.48 39.06 -10.02
CA PRO A 132 6.99 38.65 -11.33
C PRO A 132 7.77 39.29 -12.49
N LYS A 133 8.45 40.42 -12.27
CA LYS A 133 9.21 41.16 -13.29
C LYS A 133 10.66 40.69 -13.45
N SER A 134 11.16 39.88 -12.53
CA SER A 134 12.53 39.37 -12.61
C SER A 134 12.66 38.40 -13.79
N ASN A 135 13.79 38.48 -14.51
CA ASN A 135 14.12 37.52 -15.56
C ASN A 135 14.54 36.20 -14.91
N LYS A 136 13.71 35.17 -15.10
CA LYS A 136 13.90 33.79 -14.58
C LYS A 136 14.44 32.82 -15.61
N THR A 137 14.89 33.35 -16.74
CA THR A 137 15.50 32.57 -17.81
C THR A 137 16.85 32.04 -17.37
N CYS A 138 17.03 30.74 -17.48
CA CYS A 138 18.26 30.05 -17.15
C CYS A 138 18.64 29.11 -18.29
N THR A 139 19.84 29.27 -18.80
CA THR A 139 20.36 28.40 -19.85
C THR A 139 21.26 27.34 -19.23
N ARG A 140 20.89 26.08 -19.41
CA ARG A 140 21.62 24.90 -18.92
C ARG A 140 22.12 24.09 -20.10
N ARG A 141 23.31 23.50 -19.95
CA ARG A 141 23.79 22.43 -20.84
C ARG A 141 23.61 21.13 -20.07
N LEU A 142 22.83 20.21 -20.62
CA LEU A 142 22.43 19.02 -19.86
C LEU A 142 23.64 18.15 -19.52
N THR A 143 23.72 17.75 -18.25
CA THR A 143 24.80 16.95 -17.70
C THR A 143 24.45 15.46 -17.72
N SER A 144 25.34 14.64 -18.29
CA SER A 144 25.45 13.24 -17.87
C SER A 144 26.53 13.23 -16.78
N LEU A 145 26.21 12.73 -15.59
CA LEU A 145 27.18 12.57 -14.51
C LEU A 145 28.26 11.57 -14.94
N LEU A 146 29.40 12.07 -15.40
CA LEU A 146 30.63 11.32 -15.50
C LEU A 146 31.66 12.05 -14.64
N PHE A 147 31.74 11.64 -13.37
CA PHE A 147 32.74 12.14 -12.44
C PHE A 147 34.08 11.47 -12.80
N SER A 148 34.86 12.12 -13.66
CA SER A 148 36.26 11.78 -13.88
C SER A 148 37.13 12.68 -13.02
N VAL A 149 37.59 12.17 -11.88
CA VAL A 149 38.68 12.78 -11.08
C VAL A 149 40.00 12.45 -11.77
N LEU A 150 40.24 13.04 -12.92
CA LEU A 150 41.57 13.04 -13.52
C LEU A 150 41.86 14.45 -14.01
N SER A 151 42.82 15.07 -13.34
CA SER A 151 43.50 16.34 -13.64
C SER A 151 42.73 17.63 -13.36
N ASN A 152 43.44 18.58 -12.74
CA ASN A 152 43.01 19.94 -12.37
C ASN A 152 42.75 20.86 -13.58
N LEU A 153 41.85 20.45 -14.47
CA LEU A 153 41.31 21.27 -15.55
C LEU A 153 39.88 20.80 -15.86
N THR A 154 38.90 21.32 -15.13
CA THR A 154 37.48 20.98 -15.29
C THR A 154 36.89 21.62 -16.54
N THR A 155 37.20 21.05 -17.70
CA THR A 155 36.37 21.28 -18.89
C THR A 155 35.23 20.27 -18.84
N LEU A 156 34.10 20.63 -18.23
CA LEU A 156 32.88 19.82 -18.27
C LEU A 156 32.38 19.81 -19.71
N ILE A 157 32.60 18.71 -20.43
CA ILE A 157 32.04 18.51 -21.77
C ILE A 157 30.70 17.78 -21.61
N PHE A 158 29.63 18.54 -21.85
CA PHE A 158 28.23 18.16 -21.61
C PHE A 158 27.67 17.38 -22.80
N GLN A 159 27.42 16.08 -22.62
CA GLN A 159 27.12 15.20 -23.75
C GLN A 159 26.12 14.09 -23.40
N VAL A 160 25.29 13.72 -24.37
CA VAL A 160 24.41 12.55 -24.31
C VAL A 160 25.27 11.28 -24.17
N PRO A 161 25.14 10.49 -23.08
CA PRO A 161 26.08 9.42 -22.78
C PRO A 161 25.98 8.22 -23.73
N LYS A 162 24.78 7.96 -24.24
CA LYS A 162 24.45 6.88 -25.18
C LYS A 162 23.30 7.34 -26.06
N LYS A 163 23.23 6.84 -27.29
CA LYS A 163 22.12 7.15 -28.21
C LYS A 163 20.77 6.95 -27.53
N MET A 164 19.94 7.99 -27.52
CA MET A 164 18.58 7.97 -27.01
C MET A 164 17.63 7.88 -28.20
N ARG A 165 16.89 6.78 -28.30
CA ARG A 165 15.88 6.58 -29.36
C ARG A 165 14.58 7.28 -28.98
N SER A 166 13.94 7.89 -29.97
CA SER A 166 12.62 8.50 -29.85
C SER A 166 11.53 7.45 -29.53
N PRO A 167 10.47 7.78 -28.76
CA PRO A 167 10.24 9.06 -28.06
C PRO A 167 11.12 9.19 -26.82
N ILE A 168 11.73 10.37 -26.66
CA ILE A 168 12.50 10.73 -25.46
C ILE A 168 11.59 11.53 -24.54
N TYR A 169 11.31 11.01 -23.35
CA TYR A 169 10.38 11.63 -22.43
C TYR A 169 11.10 12.68 -21.57
N ILE A 170 10.45 13.83 -21.43
CA ILE A 170 10.87 14.93 -20.59
C ILE A 170 10.06 14.87 -19.31
N TYR A 171 10.72 14.72 -18.17
CA TYR A 171 10.10 14.82 -16.87
C TYR A 171 10.68 15.99 -16.08
N TYR A 172 9.84 16.63 -15.28
CA TYR A 172 10.33 17.39 -14.13
C TYR A 172 10.25 16.52 -12.89
N GLN A 173 11.30 16.58 -12.07
CA GLN A 173 11.36 15.94 -10.77
C GLN A 173 11.33 17.01 -9.69
N LEU A 174 10.37 16.90 -8.77
CA LEU A 174 10.30 17.72 -7.57
C LEU A 174 10.75 16.88 -6.38
N GLY A 175 11.61 17.45 -5.55
CA GLY A 175 12.01 16.91 -4.25
C GLY A 175 11.40 17.70 -3.10
N ASN A 176 11.18 17.01 -1.98
CA ASN A 176 10.64 17.61 -0.74
C ASN A 176 9.28 18.31 -0.94
N PHE A 177 8.39 17.74 -1.77
CA PHE A 177 7.05 18.26 -2.02
C PHE A 177 5.98 17.20 -1.73
N TYR A 178 5.13 17.42 -0.73
CA TYR A 178 4.24 16.39 -0.18
C TYR A 178 2.84 16.42 -0.80
N GLN A 179 2.70 15.90 -2.02
CA GLN A 179 1.37 15.72 -2.65
C GLN A 179 0.48 14.72 -1.90
N ASN A 180 1.07 13.82 -1.11
CA ASN A 180 0.38 12.78 -0.35
C ASN A 180 -0.20 13.27 0.99
N HIS A 181 0.00 14.54 1.36
CA HIS A 181 -0.56 15.08 2.60
C HIS A 181 -2.09 15.06 2.56
N ARG A 182 -2.75 14.53 3.62
CA ARG A 182 -4.20 14.31 3.68
C ARG A 182 -5.03 15.53 3.27
N ARG A 183 -4.66 16.72 3.76
CA ARG A 183 -5.37 17.98 3.42
C ARG A 183 -5.16 18.37 1.95
N TYR A 184 -3.98 18.11 1.40
CA TYR A 184 -3.66 18.41 0.01
C TYR A 184 -4.45 17.51 -0.94
N VAL A 185 -4.40 16.18 -0.73
CA VAL A 185 -5.11 15.18 -1.55
C VAL A 185 -6.63 15.41 -1.55
N LYS A 186 -7.20 15.78 -0.40
CA LYS A 186 -8.64 16.05 -0.27
C LYS A 186 -9.06 17.37 -0.91
N SER A 187 -8.14 18.31 -1.10
CA SER A 187 -8.45 19.66 -1.58
C SER A 187 -8.61 19.70 -3.09
N ARG A 188 -9.73 19.15 -3.58
CA ARG A 188 -10.21 19.18 -4.96
C ARG A 188 -11.69 18.79 -5.03
N SER A 189 -12.36 19.07 -6.15
CA SER A 189 -13.72 18.60 -6.41
C SER A 189 -13.80 17.80 -7.70
N ASP A 190 -13.95 16.47 -7.58
CA ASP A 190 -14.02 15.59 -8.75
C ASP A 190 -15.29 15.85 -9.59
N LYS A 191 -16.38 16.33 -8.98
CA LYS A 191 -17.61 16.67 -9.70
C LYS A 191 -17.48 17.96 -10.50
N GLN A 192 -16.77 18.96 -9.95
CA GLN A 192 -16.41 20.18 -10.67
C GLN A 192 -15.52 19.87 -11.88
N LEU A 193 -14.53 18.99 -11.71
CA LEU A 193 -13.60 18.62 -12.79
C LEU A 193 -14.30 17.89 -13.93
N ARG A 194 -15.31 17.05 -13.64
CA ARG A 194 -15.98 16.19 -14.61
C ARG A 194 -17.05 16.88 -15.44
N SER A 195 -17.76 17.87 -14.90
CA SER A 195 -18.92 18.46 -15.59
C SER A 195 -19.21 19.87 -15.13
N ARG A 196 -19.74 20.71 -16.04
CA ARG A 196 -20.11 22.09 -15.74
C ARG A 196 -21.17 22.22 -14.63
N LYS A 197 -22.03 21.22 -14.46
CA LYS A 197 -23.05 21.19 -13.40
C LYS A 197 -22.46 21.15 -11.99
N GLY A 198 -21.23 20.64 -11.85
CA GLY A 198 -20.52 20.54 -10.58
C GLY A 198 -19.69 21.79 -10.24
N GLU A 199 -19.77 22.88 -11.01
CA GLU A 199 -18.94 24.08 -10.81
C GLU A 199 -19.01 24.66 -9.40
N ASP A 200 -20.21 24.63 -8.79
CA ASP A 200 -20.46 25.16 -7.45
C ASP A 200 -20.14 24.14 -6.32
N GLU A 201 -19.80 22.90 -6.66
CA GLU A 201 -19.49 21.85 -5.67
C GLU A 201 -18.07 21.99 -5.11
N ILE A 202 -17.82 23.03 -4.32
CA ILE A 202 -16.49 23.43 -3.84
C ILE A 202 -16.20 23.09 -2.37
N LYS A 203 -17.07 22.28 -1.72
CA LYS A 203 -16.98 21.98 -0.27
C LYS A 203 -15.62 21.42 0.13
N ASP A 204 -15.08 20.52 -0.68
CA ASP A 204 -13.81 19.84 -0.38
C ASP A 204 -12.58 20.65 -0.82
N CYS A 205 -12.75 21.74 -1.58
CA CYS A 205 -11.66 22.53 -2.14
C CYS A 205 -10.98 23.51 -1.15
N GLN A 206 -11.37 23.51 0.12
CA GLN A 206 -10.76 24.39 1.11
C GLN A 206 -9.25 24.14 1.26
N PRO A 207 -8.42 25.18 1.50
CA PRO A 207 -8.79 26.60 1.66
C PRO A 207 -8.97 27.37 0.34
N ILE A 208 -8.60 26.81 -0.81
CA ILE A 208 -8.63 27.51 -2.11
C ILE A 208 -9.89 27.13 -2.90
N ALA A 209 -11.03 27.65 -2.45
CA ALA A 209 -12.33 27.33 -3.06
C ALA A 209 -12.89 28.47 -3.92
N LYS A 210 -12.65 29.73 -3.55
CA LYS A 210 -13.25 30.93 -4.16
C LYS A 210 -12.23 32.03 -4.37
N SER A 211 -12.43 32.85 -5.40
CA SER A 211 -11.79 34.17 -5.54
C SER A 211 -12.87 35.22 -5.35
N GLY A 212 -12.77 35.99 -4.27
CA GLY A 212 -13.89 36.81 -3.77
C GLY A 212 -15.10 35.92 -3.46
N GLU A 213 -16.26 36.24 -4.04
CA GLU A 213 -17.50 35.47 -3.85
C GLU A 213 -17.70 34.36 -4.88
N LYS A 214 -16.86 34.31 -5.94
CA LYS A 214 -17.03 33.39 -7.07
C LYS A 214 -16.20 32.12 -6.91
N PRO A 215 -16.74 30.93 -7.27
CA PRO A 215 -15.97 29.69 -7.31
C PRO A 215 -14.75 29.78 -8.22
N ILE A 216 -13.64 29.17 -7.79
CA ILE A 216 -12.47 28.92 -8.64
C ILE A 216 -12.73 27.62 -9.41
N VAL A 217 -12.42 27.61 -10.71
CA VAL A 217 -12.46 26.40 -11.54
C VAL A 217 -11.11 26.26 -12.24
N PRO A 218 -10.37 25.15 -12.04
CA PRO A 218 -10.55 24.13 -11.00
C PRO A 218 -10.14 24.63 -9.60
N CYS A 219 -10.93 24.32 -8.57
CA CYS A 219 -10.64 24.66 -7.17
C CYS A 219 -9.74 23.64 -6.47
N GLY A 220 -9.18 24.06 -5.34
CA GLY A 220 -8.41 23.22 -4.42
C GLY A 220 -6.89 23.41 -4.52
N LEU A 221 -6.20 22.98 -3.46
CA LEU A 221 -4.75 23.13 -3.33
C LEU A 221 -3.97 22.44 -4.44
N ILE A 222 -4.47 21.29 -4.93
CA ILE A 222 -3.77 20.52 -5.96
C ILE A 222 -3.70 21.32 -7.25
N ALA A 223 -4.84 21.85 -7.71
CA ALA A 223 -4.86 22.68 -8.90
C ALA A 223 -4.09 23.98 -8.67
N TRP A 224 -4.28 24.63 -7.52
CA TRP A 224 -3.69 25.94 -7.22
C TRP A 224 -2.14 25.93 -7.17
N SER A 225 -1.52 24.80 -6.82
CA SER A 225 -0.06 24.64 -6.82
C SER A 225 0.50 24.15 -8.16
N LEU A 226 -0.21 24.33 -9.28
CA LEU A 226 0.19 23.82 -10.60
C LEU A 226 1.64 24.21 -10.94
N PHE A 227 2.45 23.21 -11.32
CA PHE A 227 3.83 23.43 -11.76
C PHE A 227 3.89 24.35 -12.99
N ASN A 228 4.80 25.32 -13.01
CA ASN A 228 4.80 26.41 -14.01
C ASN A 228 6.16 26.76 -14.62
N ASP A 229 7.17 25.90 -14.45
CA ASP A 229 8.40 26.05 -15.22
C ASP A 229 8.18 25.62 -16.66
N THR A 230 8.97 26.21 -17.57
CA THR A 230 8.93 25.83 -18.98
C THR A 230 10.33 25.49 -19.49
N TYR A 231 10.38 24.61 -20.48
CA TYR A 231 11.61 24.09 -21.05
C TYR A 231 11.60 24.27 -22.57
N ALA A 232 12.63 24.89 -23.11
CA ALA A 232 12.91 24.94 -24.54
C ALA A 232 14.26 24.28 -24.81
N PHE A 233 14.30 23.36 -25.77
CA PHE A 233 15.47 22.55 -26.07
C PHE A 233 16.08 22.97 -27.39
N SER A 234 17.41 22.96 -27.48
CA SER A 234 18.13 23.15 -28.73
C SER A 234 19.30 22.19 -28.87
N LEU A 235 19.50 21.70 -30.09
CA LEU A 235 20.56 20.79 -30.49
C LEU A 235 21.39 21.48 -31.58
N LYS A 236 22.67 21.75 -31.33
CA LYS A 236 23.55 22.45 -32.30
C LYS A 236 22.90 23.74 -32.85
N ASN A 237 22.29 24.53 -31.96
CA ASN A 237 21.53 25.76 -32.26
C ASN A 237 20.22 25.57 -33.09
N LYS A 238 19.77 24.34 -33.33
CA LYS A 238 18.45 24.05 -33.90
C LYS A 238 17.46 23.78 -32.77
N ALA A 239 16.32 24.47 -32.76
CA ALA A 239 15.28 24.25 -31.77
C ALA A 239 14.68 22.83 -31.93
N LEU A 240 14.54 22.11 -30.82
CA LEU A 240 13.83 20.84 -30.76
C LEU A 240 12.39 21.09 -30.34
N THR A 241 11.45 20.52 -31.09
CA THR A 241 10.03 20.59 -30.76
C THR A 241 9.72 19.66 -29.58
N VAL A 242 9.08 20.20 -28.55
CA VAL A 242 8.53 19.43 -27.43
C VAL A 242 7.06 19.14 -27.73
N ASP A 243 6.73 17.87 -27.93
CA ASP A 243 5.35 17.43 -28.07
C ASP A 243 4.72 17.25 -26.68
N LYS A 244 3.64 17.98 -26.43
CA LYS A 244 2.85 17.94 -25.17
C LYS A 244 1.53 17.19 -25.32
N LYS A 245 1.29 16.52 -26.45
CA LYS A 245 0.10 15.71 -26.67
C LYS A 245 0.31 14.27 -26.19
N ASP A 246 -0.77 13.66 -25.72
CA ASP A 246 -0.79 12.27 -25.24
C ASP A 246 0.22 12.02 -24.11
N ILE A 247 0.34 12.97 -23.19
CA ILE A 247 1.09 12.85 -21.93
C ILE A 247 0.17 12.44 -20.77
N ALA A 248 -1.13 12.71 -20.87
CA ALA A 248 -2.15 12.30 -19.93
C ALA A 248 -2.82 10.98 -20.37
N TRP A 249 -3.37 10.26 -19.39
CA TRP A 249 -4.04 9.00 -19.65
C TRP A 249 -5.37 9.25 -20.36
N LYS A 250 -5.70 8.39 -21.34
CA LYS A 250 -6.96 8.48 -22.09
C LYS A 250 -8.19 8.55 -21.17
N SER A 251 -8.20 7.77 -20.09
CA SER A 251 -9.27 7.80 -19.09
C SER A 251 -9.37 9.11 -18.30
N ASP A 252 -8.27 9.85 -18.11
CA ASP A 252 -8.33 11.17 -17.50
C ASP A 252 -8.98 12.15 -18.49
N LYS A 253 -8.55 12.12 -19.76
CA LYS A 253 -9.08 12.97 -20.83
C LYS A 253 -10.57 12.78 -21.10
N GLU A 254 -11.03 11.53 -21.10
CA GLU A 254 -12.39 11.18 -21.53
C GLU A 254 -13.40 11.09 -20.38
N HIS A 255 -12.96 10.84 -19.14
CA HIS A 255 -13.87 10.52 -18.03
C HIS A 255 -13.65 11.32 -16.74
N LYS A 256 -12.50 11.96 -16.55
CA LYS A 256 -12.23 12.72 -15.30
C LYS A 256 -12.26 14.23 -15.47
N PHE A 257 -11.86 14.72 -16.64
CA PHE A 257 -11.87 16.14 -16.96
C PHE A 257 -12.90 16.39 -18.05
N GLY A 258 -13.89 17.24 -17.78
CA GLY A 258 -14.98 17.55 -18.69
C GLY A 258 -14.54 18.42 -19.85
N SER A 259 -15.06 18.13 -21.05
CA SER A 259 -14.88 18.95 -22.26
C SER A 259 -15.72 20.22 -22.25
N ASP A 260 -16.67 20.33 -21.32
CA ASP A 260 -17.55 21.47 -21.09
C ASP A 260 -17.12 22.34 -19.90
N VAL A 261 -16.00 22.00 -19.24
CA VAL A 261 -15.47 22.71 -18.07
C VAL A 261 -14.29 23.56 -18.49
N TYR A 262 -14.37 24.87 -18.24
CA TYR A 262 -13.34 25.84 -18.59
C TYR A 262 -12.80 26.53 -17.33
N PRO A 263 -11.49 26.87 -17.27
CA PRO A 263 -10.93 27.59 -16.14
C PRO A 263 -11.63 28.93 -15.89
N LYS A 264 -11.93 29.22 -14.62
CA LYS A 264 -12.59 30.46 -14.16
C LYS A 264 -11.98 30.93 -12.85
N ASN A 265 -11.71 32.23 -12.74
CA ASN A 265 -11.16 32.87 -11.53
C ASN A 265 -9.89 32.17 -10.99
N PHE A 266 -9.12 31.49 -11.85
CA PHE A 266 -7.99 30.66 -11.46
C PHE A 266 -6.70 31.48 -11.54
N GLN A 267 -5.98 31.60 -10.42
CA GLN A 267 -4.73 32.39 -10.31
C GLN A 267 -4.91 33.85 -10.80
N SER A 268 -6.11 34.42 -10.59
CA SER A 268 -6.45 35.77 -11.04
C SER A 268 -6.06 36.84 -10.01
N ASP A 269 -6.21 36.56 -8.71
CA ASP A 269 -6.11 37.57 -7.65
C ASP A 269 -5.37 37.04 -6.40
N GLY A 270 -4.70 37.94 -5.68
CA GLY A 270 -4.06 37.64 -4.40
C GLY A 270 -2.77 36.82 -4.53
N LEU A 271 -2.65 35.76 -3.72
CA LEU A 271 -1.49 34.87 -3.71
C LEU A 271 -1.56 33.93 -4.92
N ILE A 272 -0.50 33.93 -5.74
CA ILE A 272 -0.34 33.01 -6.88
C ILE A 272 0.43 31.79 -6.41
N GLY A 273 -0.18 30.61 -6.54
CA GLY A 273 0.42 29.35 -6.09
C GLY A 273 1.27 28.63 -7.12
N GLY A 274 1.08 28.95 -8.41
CA GLY A 274 1.66 28.17 -9.50
C GLY A 274 1.31 28.73 -10.87
N GLY A 275 1.08 27.83 -11.82
CA GLY A 275 0.84 28.13 -13.23
C GLY A 275 -0.57 28.60 -13.50
N LYS A 276 -0.74 29.36 -14.58
CA LYS A 276 -2.06 29.75 -15.10
C LYS A 276 -2.53 28.75 -16.14
N LEU A 277 -3.84 28.56 -16.22
CA LEU A 277 -4.49 27.74 -17.24
C LEU A 277 -4.98 28.61 -18.39
N ASN A 278 -5.21 28.00 -19.56
CA ASN A 278 -5.80 28.70 -20.69
C ASN A 278 -7.34 28.72 -20.55
N HIS A 279 -7.93 29.90 -20.46
CA HIS A 279 -9.38 30.06 -20.27
C HIS A 279 -10.19 29.73 -21.53
N SER A 280 -9.56 29.72 -22.70
CA SER A 280 -10.21 29.43 -23.99
C SER A 280 -10.30 27.94 -24.30
N ILE A 281 -9.66 27.07 -23.52
CA ILE A 281 -9.52 25.63 -23.77
C ILE A 281 -10.13 24.87 -22.58
N PRO A 282 -10.92 23.80 -22.81
CA PRO A 282 -11.51 23.03 -21.72
C PRO A 282 -10.45 22.25 -20.92
N LEU A 283 -10.81 21.82 -19.70
CA LEU A 283 -9.90 21.06 -18.85
C LEU A 283 -9.48 19.72 -19.46
N SER A 284 -10.33 19.11 -20.29
CA SER A 284 -10.07 17.85 -21.01
C SER A 284 -8.95 17.92 -22.04
N GLU A 285 -8.53 19.12 -22.44
CA GLU A 285 -7.45 19.34 -23.41
C GLU A 285 -6.16 19.88 -22.76
N GLN A 286 -6.21 20.26 -21.48
CA GLN A 286 -5.06 20.80 -20.75
C GLN A 286 -4.30 19.66 -20.04
N GLU A 287 -3.56 18.85 -20.81
CA GLU A 287 -2.92 17.62 -20.30
C GLU A 287 -1.90 17.86 -19.18
N ASP A 288 -1.19 19.01 -19.19
CA ASP A 288 -0.27 19.41 -18.11
C ASP A 288 -0.98 19.47 -16.74
N LEU A 289 -2.22 19.98 -16.71
CA LEU A 289 -3.05 19.99 -15.50
C LEU A 289 -3.38 18.58 -15.05
N MET A 290 -3.78 17.69 -15.97
CA MET A 290 -4.17 16.32 -15.62
C MET A 290 -3.01 15.54 -15.02
N VAL A 291 -1.82 15.68 -15.60
CA VAL A 291 -0.59 15.07 -15.07
C VAL A 291 -0.30 15.57 -13.65
N TRP A 292 -0.50 16.87 -13.38
CA TRP A 292 -0.30 17.46 -12.06
C TRP A 292 -1.35 16.99 -11.04
N MET A 293 -2.63 16.98 -11.42
CA MET A 293 -3.78 16.63 -10.57
C MET A 293 -3.72 15.18 -10.06
N ARG A 294 -2.96 14.31 -10.72
CA ARG A 294 -2.68 12.96 -10.24
C ARG A 294 -1.64 12.97 -9.12
N THR A 295 -2.04 13.10 -7.86
CA THR A 295 -1.10 13.19 -6.72
C THR A 295 -0.07 12.05 -6.68
N ALA A 296 1.19 12.39 -6.41
CA ALA A 296 2.26 11.43 -6.17
C ALA A 296 2.20 10.85 -4.75
N ALA A 297 2.65 9.60 -4.59
CA ALA A 297 2.67 8.90 -3.30
C ALA A 297 3.87 9.27 -2.41
N LEU A 298 4.97 9.73 -3.01
CA LEU A 298 6.24 10.04 -2.35
C LEU A 298 6.58 11.54 -2.47
N PRO A 299 7.38 12.10 -1.55
CA PRO A 299 7.76 13.52 -1.57
C PRO A 299 8.74 13.88 -2.69
N THR A 300 9.41 12.88 -3.25
CA THR A 300 10.23 13.00 -4.45
C THR A 300 9.55 12.24 -5.57
N PHE A 301 9.15 12.95 -6.63
CA PHE A 301 8.39 12.36 -7.71
C PHE A 301 8.71 13.01 -9.05
N ARG A 302 8.46 12.26 -10.13
CA ARG A 302 8.59 12.72 -11.52
C ARG A 302 7.22 12.89 -12.14
N LYS A 303 7.09 13.87 -13.02
CA LYS A 303 5.87 14.14 -13.80
C LYS A 303 6.25 14.35 -15.25
N LEU A 304 5.48 13.77 -16.15
CA LEU A 304 5.73 13.88 -17.58
C LEU A 304 5.37 15.30 -18.04
N TYR A 305 6.32 15.98 -18.67
CA TYR A 305 6.15 17.32 -19.25
C TYR A 305 5.84 17.27 -20.74
N GLY A 306 6.42 16.29 -21.44
CA GLY A 306 6.36 16.20 -22.89
C GLY A 306 7.30 15.12 -23.43
N LYS A 307 7.37 15.00 -24.75
CA LYS A 307 8.25 14.07 -25.46
C LYS A 307 8.95 14.75 -26.63
N ILE A 308 10.19 14.35 -26.89
CA ILE A 308 10.97 14.75 -28.06
C ILE A 308 10.87 13.61 -29.08
N THR A 309 10.42 13.94 -30.28
CA THR A 309 10.13 12.97 -31.36
C THR A 309 11.31 12.72 -32.30
N VAL A 310 12.51 13.20 -31.94
CA VAL A 310 13.76 12.95 -32.67
C VAL A 310 14.73 12.16 -31.80
N ASP A 311 15.56 11.34 -32.45
CA ASP A 311 16.66 10.65 -31.80
C ASP A 311 17.74 11.65 -31.38
N LEU A 312 18.43 11.35 -30.28
CA LEU A 312 19.61 12.09 -29.84
C LEU A 312 20.81 11.15 -29.88
N GLU A 313 21.83 11.51 -30.64
CA GLU A 313 23.02 10.69 -30.80
C GLU A 313 23.95 10.81 -29.59
N ALA A 314 24.78 9.79 -29.38
CA ALA A 314 25.81 9.85 -28.35
C ALA A 314 26.75 11.03 -28.62
N ASN A 315 27.25 11.67 -27.56
CA ASN A 315 28.16 12.80 -27.62
C ASN A 315 27.57 14.12 -28.17
N GLU A 316 26.26 14.19 -28.38
CA GLU A 316 25.62 15.46 -28.71
C GLU A 316 25.38 16.34 -27.47
N THR A 317 25.53 17.65 -27.62
CA THR A 317 25.27 18.62 -26.55
C THR A 317 23.89 19.24 -26.73
N ILE A 318 23.05 19.06 -25.72
CA ILE A 318 21.71 19.64 -25.65
C ILE A 318 21.77 20.87 -24.76
N THR A 319 21.29 21.98 -25.30
CA THR A 319 21.10 23.21 -24.54
C THR A 319 19.63 23.34 -24.19
N VAL A 320 19.34 23.69 -22.94
CA VAL A 320 17.99 23.88 -22.43
C VAL A 320 17.86 25.28 -21.88
N VAL A 321 16.86 26.00 -22.37
CA VAL A 321 16.45 27.28 -21.80
C VAL A 321 15.26 26.99 -20.89
N ILE A 322 15.45 27.25 -19.61
CA ILE A 322 14.49 27.00 -18.53
C ILE A 322 13.91 28.33 -18.09
N GLN A 323 12.59 28.44 -17.97
CA GLN A 323 11.95 29.51 -17.20
C GLN A 323 11.67 29.00 -15.79
N ASN A 324 12.48 29.44 -14.83
CA ASN A 324 12.49 28.97 -13.45
C ASN A 324 11.47 29.75 -12.59
N ASN A 325 10.17 29.53 -12.81
CA ASN A 325 9.07 30.28 -12.18
C ASN A 325 8.55 29.66 -10.87
N TYR A 326 8.65 28.34 -10.72
CA TYR A 326 8.02 27.59 -9.63
C TYR A 326 8.84 27.73 -8.35
N ASN A 327 8.27 28.34 -7.31
CA ASN A 327 9.00 28.62 -6.08
C ASN A 327 9.19 27.35 -5.24
N THR A 328 10.39 26.77 -5.25
CA THR A 328 10.77 25.66 -4.36
C THR A 328 11.63 26.09 -3.19
N TYR A 329 12.18 27.30 -3.23
CA TYR A 329 13.14 27.79 -2.24
C TYR A 329 12.51 28.04 -0.87
N GLU A 330 11.22 28.39 -0.84
CA GLU A 330 10.48 28.66 0.40
C GLU A 330 10.32 27.44 1.31
N PHE A 331 10.23 26.24 0.72
CA PHE A 331 10.07 24.99 1.45
C PHE A 331 11.29 24.07 1.35
N GLY A 332 12.42 24.56 0.83
CA GLY A 332 13.64 23.77 0.65
C GLY A 332 13.44 22.60 -0.31
N GLY A 333 12.70 22.81 -1.39
CA GLY A 333 12.47 21.82 -2.45
C GLY A 333 13.55 21.85 -3.53
N GLU A 334 13.76 20.70 -4.16
CA GLU A 334 14.69 20.54 -5.28
C GLU A 334 13.94 20.44 -6.61
N LYS A 335 14.56 20.91 -7.70
CA LYS A 335 14.02 20.76 -9.05
C LYS A 335 15.06 20.20 -10.00
N LYS A 336 14.68 19.09 -10.64
CA LYS A 336 15.52 18.43 -11.63
C LYS A 336 14.76 18.28 -12.94
N LEU A 337 15.45 18.54 -14.04
CA LEU A 337 15.00 18.20 -15.37
C LEU A 337 15.55 16.81 -15.70
N VAL A 338 14.68 15.91 -16.14
CA VAL A 338 15.03 14.53 -16.46
C VAL A 338 14.64 14.23 -17.90
N LEU A 339 15.62 13.85 -18.72
CA LEU A 339 15.35 13.21 -20.01
C LEU A 339 15.56 11.72 -19.85
N SER A 340 14.59 10.92 -20.28
CA SER A 340 14.65 9.46 -20.12
C SER A 340 14.05 8.76 -21.33
N THR A 341 14.68 7.67 -21.77
CA THR A 341 14.06 6.69 -22.67
C THR A 341 13.21 5.71 -21.85
N THR A 342 12.37 4.92 -22.51
CA THR A 342 11.62 3.86 -21.85
C THR A 342 11.95 2.50 -22.43
N SER A 343 11.91 1.49 -21.57
CA SER A 343 11.89 0.09 -21.95
C SER A 343 10.48 -0.48 -21.77
N TRP A 344 10.27 -1.76 -22.09
CA TRP A 344 8.99 -2.45 -21.90
C TRP A 344 8.54 -2.50 -20.43
N ILE A 345 9.47 -2.38 -19.48
CA ILE A 345 9.18 -2.35 -18.04
C ILE A 345 9.03 -0.92 -17.49
N GLY A 346 9.18 0.09 -18.35
CA GLY A 346 9.11 1.51 -18.00
C GLY A 346 10.48 2.19 -17.97
N GLY A 347 10.67 3.08 -16.99
CA GLY A 347 11.91 3.84 -16.81
C GLY A 347 13.03 3.02 -16.16
N LYS A 348 14.16 3.68 -15.87
CA LYS A 348 15.32 3.04 -15.23
C LYS A 348 14.98 2.66 -13.79
N ASN A 349 14.91 1.35 -13.51
CA ASN A 349 14.71 0.82 -12.17
C ASN A 349 15.32 -0.58 -12.03
N ASN A 350 16.51 -0.64 -11.41
CA ASN A 350 17.22 -1.90 -11.21
C ASN A 350 16.65 -2.75 -10.07
N PHE A 351 15.80 -2.18 -9.20
CA PHE A 351 15.29 -2.85 -8.00
C PHE A 351 14.60 -4.18 -8.33
N LEU A 352 13.71 -4.18 -9.32
CA LEU A 352 12.95 -5.39 -9.65
C LEU A 352 13.87 -6.52 -10.12
N GLY A 353 14.80 -6.22 -11.02
CA GLY A 353 15.78 -7.20 -11.50
C GLY A 353 16.64 -7.75 -10.37
N ILE A 354 17.19 -6.88 -9.52
CA ILE A 354 17.99 -7.28 -8.34
C ILE A 354 17.15 -8.12 -7.37
N ALA A 355 15.90 -7.75 -7.09
CA ALA A 355 15.03 -8.50 -6.18
C ALA A 355 14.78 -9.93 -6.68
N TYR A 356 14.46 -10.11 -7.97
CA TYR A 356 14.29 -11.44 -8.56
C TYR A 356 15.58 -12.27 -8.51
N LEU A 357 16.74 -11.65 -8.80
CA LEU A 357 18.03 -12.33 -8.71
C LEU A 357 18.39 -12.74 -7.28
N CYS A 358 18.15 -11.86 -6.30
CA CYS A 358 18.39 -12.15 -4.89
C CYS A 358 17.50 -13.29 -4.40
N VAL A 359 16.19 -13.21 -4.64
CA VAL A 359 15.25 -14.27 -4.21
C VAL A 359 15.56 -15.58 -4.92
N GLY A 360 15.75 -15.56 -6.25
CA GLY A 360 16.10 -16.75 -7.02
C GLY A 360 17.43 -17.38 -6.57
N GLY A 361 18.45 -16.54 -6.29
CA GLY A 361 19.74 -16.99 -5.78
C GLY A 361 19.66 -17.61 -4.39
N ILE A 362 18.89 -17.00 -3.47
CA ILE A 362 18.63 -17.56 -2.14
C ILE A 362 17.89 -18.90 -2.25
N CYS A 363 16.88 -19.01 -3.13
CA CYS A 363 16.16 -20.26 -3.35
C CYS A 363 17.08 -21.38 -3.86
N LEU A 364 17.96 -21.12 -4.82
CA LEU A 364 18.93 -22.12 -5.29
C LEU A 364 19.95 -22.49 -4.21
N PHE A 365 20.42 -21.52 -3.44
CA PHE A 365 21.32 -21.77 -2.31
C PHE A 365 20.65 -22.69 -1.27
N LEU A 366 19.41 -22.41 -0.88
CA LEU A 366 18.65 -23.26 0.04
C LEU A 366 18.38 -24.66 -0.54
N ALA A 367 18.05 -24.76 -1.83
CA ALA A 367 17.87 -26.04 -2.50
C ALA A 367 19.15 -26.89 -2.45
N ILE A 368 20.33 -26.30 -2.72
CA ILE A 368 21.62 -27.00 -2.63
C ILE A 368 21.85 -27.48 -1.19
N ASN A 369 21.62 -26.63 -0.19
CA ASN A 369 21.79 -27.04 1.22
C ASN A 369 20.84 -28.17 1.63
N PHE A 370 19.58 -28.14 1.20
CA PHE A 370 18.63 -29.22 1.47
C PHE A 370 19.00 -30.52 0.74
N ILE A 371 19.51 -30.44 -0.50
CA ILE A 371 20.05 -31.61 -1.22
C ILE A 371 21.23 -32.20 -0.45
N LEU A 372 22.19 -31.39 -0.02
CA LEU A 372 23.33 -31.86 0.77
C LEU A 372 22.88 -32.50 2.09
N MET A 373 21.97 -31.85 2.82
CA MET A 373 21.43 -32.38 4.07
C MET A 373 20.70 -33.71 3.84
N TYR A 374 19.89 -33.82 2.78
CA TYR A 374 19.16 -35.04 2.44
C TYR A 374 20.10 -36.20 2.08
N ILE A 375 21.21 -35.92 1.40
CA ILE A 375 22.23 -36.93 1.04
C ILE A 375 23.06 -37.35 2.27
N PHE A 376 23.51 -36.39 3.09
CA PHE A 376 24.42 -36.68 4.20
C PHE A 376 23.72 -37.13 5.48
N ARG A 377 22.47 -36.73 5.71
CA ARG A 377 21.67 -37.11 6.88
C ARG A 377 20.23 -37.45 6.50
N PRO A 378 20.01 -38.54 5.75
CA PRO A 378 18.67 -39.01 5.46
C PRO A 378 17.99 -39.46 6.77
N ARG A 379 16.90 -38.80 7.17
CA ARG A 379 15.98 -39.34 8.19
C ARG A 379 14.98 -40.26 7.49
N GLY A 380 14.81 -41.47 8.03
CA GLY A 380 13.79 -42.41 7.56
C GLY A 380 12.42 -41.94 8.03
N PHE A 381 11.54 -41.55 7.12
CA PHE A 381 10.17 -41.10 7.47
C PHE A 381 9.30 -42.20 8.12
N TYR A 382 9.67 -43.47 7.95
CA TYR A 382 8.93 -44.63 8.46
C TYR A 382 9.58 -45.30 9.68
N ALA A 383 10.85 -45.02 9.98
CA ALA A 383 11.53 -45.65 11.11
C ALA A 383 10.99 -45.12 12.45
N ASP A 384 10.64 -43.83 12.48
CA ASP A 384 10.12 -43.18 13.69
C ASP A 384 8.64 -43.55 13.96
N ALA A 385 7.88 -43.97 12.92
CA ALA A 385 6.49 -44.39 13.07
C ALA A 385 6.35 -45.80 13.68
N GLU A 386 7.26 -46.72 13.36
CA GLU A 386 7.32 -48.04 14.00
C GLU A 386 7.85 -47.97 15.45
N GLU A 387 8.61 -46.93 15.81
CA GLU A 387 9.00 -46.66 17.21
C GLU A 387 7.84 -46.06 18.01
N GLU A 388 7.08 -45.08 17.48
CA GLU A 388 5.88 -44.55 18.15
C GLU A 388 4.75 -45.60 18.28
N GLU A 389 4.53 -46.46 17.29
CA GLU A 389 3.50 -47.51 17.34
C GLU A 389 3.88 -48.63 18.33
N LYS A 390 5.19 -48.91 18.51
CA LYS A 390 5.68 -49.81 19.57
C LYS A 390 5.54 -49.22 20.96
N ASP A 391 5.75 -47.92 21.12
CA ASP A 391 5.61 -47.24 22.40
C ASP A 391 4.12 -47.12 22.81
N GLU A 392 3.18 -47.14 21.85
CA GLU A 392 1.73 -47.18 22.11
C GLU A 392 1.18 -48.60 22.36
N GLU A 393 1.76 -49.66 21.79
CA GLU A 393 1.33 -51.05 22.08
C GLU A 393 1.83 -51.59 23.44
N ASP A 394 2.82 -50.94 24.07
CA ASP A 394 3.37 -51.30 25.38
C ASP A 394 2.68 -50.58 26.57
N TYR A 395 1.60 -49.81 26.33
CA TYR A 395 0.75 -49.17 27.34
C TYR A 395 -0.72 -49.62 27.24
#